data_AF-A0A1G0RFL5-F1
#
_entry.id   AF-A0A1G0RFL5-F1
#
_cell.length_a   1.000
_cell.length_b   1.000
_cell.length_c   1.000
_cell.angle_alpha   90.00
_cell.angle_beta   90.00
_cell.angle_gamma   90.00
#
_symmetry.space_group_name_H-M   'P 1'
#
loop_
_entity.id
_entity.type
_entity.pdbx_description
1 polymer ?
#
loop_
_entity_poly.entity_id
_entity_poly.type
_entity_poly.pdbx_seq_one_letter_code
_entity_poly.pdbx_strand_id
1 'polypeptide(L)'
;MTILTSEILLKRLTKYAIDCQKLTLILLKTEYNNIYCKQLLRSSSSPAANYIEAIEASTGKEFTHKLKICKKETKESNYWLLLIKETNSKNTIVVSECNRLILEGTELIKIFSSSIITSERNQKLKNRK
;
A
#
# COMPACT_ATOMS: atom_id res chain seq x y z
N MET A 1 -4.30 18.64 1.68
CA MET A 1 -4.69 17.50 2.52
C MET A 1 -5.18 18.11 3.82
N THR A 2 -6.48 18.07 4.07
CA THR A 2 -7.02 18.51 5.37
C THR A 2 -6.74 17.41 6.40
N ILE A 3 -6.65 17.74 7.68
CA ILE A 3 -6.37 16.78 8.77
C ILE A 3 -7.33 15.57 8.72
N LEU A 4 -8.60 15.83 8.39
CA LEU A 4 -9.61 14.79 8.20
C LEU A 4 -9.28 13.81 7.06
N THR A 5 -8.71 14.29 5.95
CA THR A 5 -8.32 13.42 4.82
C THR A 5 -7.09 12.55 5.13
N SER A 6 -6.16 13.03 5.97
CA SER A 6 -4.97 12.25 6.32
C SER A 6 -5.29 11.11 7.28
N GLU A 7 -6.15 11.34 8.28
CA GLU A 7 -6.58 10.28 9.20
C GLU A 7 -7.35 9.16 8.49
N ILE A 8 -8.21 9.51 7.53
CA ILE A 8 -8.99 8.53 6.75
C ILE A 8 -8.05 7.63 5.93
N LEU A 9 -7.04 8.21 5.25
CA LEU A 9 -6.11 7.42 4.46
C LEU A 9 -5.23 6.53 5.34
N LEU A 10 -4.75 7.02 6.48
CA LEU A 10 -3.98 6.21 7.42
C LEU A 10 -4.80 5.02 7.95
N LYS A 11 -6.09 5.23 8.27
CA LYS A 11 -7.00 4.14 8.66
C LYS A 11 -7.15 3.10 7.54
N ARG A 12 -7.30 3.52 6.28
CA ARG A 12 -7.36 2.60 5.13
C ARG A 12 -6.07 1.80 4.97
N LEU A 13 -4.91 2.45 5.06
CA LEU A 13 -3.60 1.78 4.96
C LEU A 13 -3.39 0.76 6.07
N THR A 14 -3.77 1.12 7.29
CA THR A 14 -3.69 0.23 8.46
C THR A 14 -4.62 -0.97 8.27
N LYS A 15 -5.86 -0.74 7.82
CA LYS A 15 -6.80 -1.81 7.51
C LYS A 15 -6.30 -2.72 6.39
N TYR A 16 -5.70 -2.16 5.35
CA TYR A 16 -5.09 -2.94 4.26
C TYR A 16 -4.00 -3.88 4.77
N ALA A 17 -3.08 -3.39 5.62
CA ALA A 17 -2.04 -4.21 6.23
C ALA A 17 -2.61 -5.35 7.11
N ILE A 18 -3.62 -5.04 7.93
CA ILE A 18 -4.30 -6.02 8.80
C ILE A 18 -5.02 -7.08 7.95
N ASP A 19 -5.72 -6.69 6.90
CA ASP A 19 -6.43 -7.63 6.05
C ASP A 19 -5.45 -8.53 5.27
N CYS A 20 -4.30 -7.99 4.82
CA CYS A 20 -3.19 -8.79 4.28
C CYS A 20 -2.67 -9.80 5.31
N GLN A 21 -2.52 -9.41 6.58
CA GLN A 21 -2.15 -10.33 7.64
C GLN A 21 -3.19 -11.44 7.83
N LYS A 22 -4.48 -11.10 7.86
CA LYS A 22 -5.56 -12.08 8.00
C LYS A 22 -5.56 -13.09 6.85
N LEU A 23 -5.28 -12.67 5.62
CA LEU A 23 -5.09 -13.58 4.48
C LEU A 23 -3.98 -14.61 4.78
N THR A 24 -2.86 -14.21 5.37
CA THR A 24 -1.76 -15.15 5.69
C THR A 24 -2.13 -16.23 6.69
N LEU A 25 -3.16 -16.00 7.52
CA LEU A 25 -3.62 -16.95 8.54
C LEU A 25 -4.44 -18.10 7.93
N ILE A 26 -5.06 -17.89 6.76
CA ILE A 26 -5.90 -18.89 6.09
C ILE A 26 -5.15 -19.70 5.02
N LEU A 27 -3.86 -19.40 4.79
CA LEU A 27 -3.04 -20.12 3.82
C LEU A 27 -2.49 -21.43 4.40
N LEU A 28 -2.43 -22.46 3.54
CA LEU A 28 -1.75 -23.70 3.86
C LEU A 28 -0.27 -23.43 4.16
N LYS A 29 0.25 -24.12 5.19
CA LYS A 29 1.64 -24.00 5.62
C LYS A 29 2.56 -24.78 4.67
N THR A 30 2.93 -24.11 3.58
CA THR A 30 3.94 -24.57 2.62
C THR A 30 5.14 -23.63 2.67
N GLU A 31 6.29 -24.10 2.18
CA GLU A 31 7.50 -23.28 2.13
C GLU A 31 7.30 -22.01 1.29
N TYR A 32 6.72 -22.13 0.10
CA TYR A 32 6.45 -20.99 -0.78
C TYR A 32 5.46 -20.01 -0.15
N ASN A 33 4.37 -20.49 0.47
CA ASN A 33 3.41 -19.61 1.14
C ASN A 33 4.08 -18.88 2.32
N ASN A 34 4.94 -19.56 3.09
CA ASN A 34 5.65 -18.90 4.18
C ASN A 34 6.56 -17.76 3.69
N ILE A 35 7.23 -17.94 2.55
CA ILE A 35 8.06 -16.89 1.93
C ILE A 35 7.18 -15.74 1.43
N TYR A 36 6.11 -16.03 0.69
CA TYR A 36 5.22 -14.99 0.16
C TYR A 36 4.51 -14.21 1.26
N CYS A 37 4.07 -14.89 2.33
CA CYS A 37 3.50 -14.24 3.51
C CYS A 37 4.47 -13.25 4.13
N LYS A 38 5.75 -13.63 4.33
CA LYS A 38 6.76 -12.72 4.89
C LYS A 38 6.93 -11.47 4.03
N GLN A 39 6.99 -11.64 2.72
CA GLN A 39 7.13 -10.51 1.79
C GLN A 39 5.89 -9.62 1.75
N LEU A 40 4.69 -10.22 1.73
CA LEU A 40 3.43 -9.50 1.79
C LEU A 40 3.29 -8.70 3.08
N LEU A 41 3.60 -9.29 4.24
CA LEU A 41 3.49 -8.62 5.54
C LEU A 41 4.39 -7.38 5.63
N ARG A 42 5.61 -7.47 5.10
CA ARG A 42 6.55 -6.34 5.05
C ARG A 42 6.06 -5.24 4.10
N SER A 43 5.77 -5.61 2.86
CA SER A 43 5.37 -4.65 1.82
C SER A 43 4.01 -4.01 2.11
N SER A 44 3.06 -4.71 2.75
CA SER A 44 1.72 -4.17 3.02
C SER A 44 1.63 -3.27 4.25
N SER A 45 2.54 -3.43 5.22
CA SER A 45 2.62 -2.57 6.41
C SER A 45 3.47 -1.30 6.19
N SER A 46 4.49 -1.38 5.33
CA SER A 46 5.38 -0.27 5.00
C SER A 46 4.68 1.02 4.51
N PRO A 47 3.60 0.97 3.70
CA PRO A 47 2.87 2.16 3.27
C PRO A 47 2.29 3.00 4.42
N ALA A 48 1.75 2.36 5.47
CA ALA A 48 1.21 3.10 6.61
C ALA A 48 2.32 3.84 7.37
N ALA A 49 3.45 3.17 7.62
CA ALA A 49 4.61 3.77 8.28
C ALA A 49 5.18 4.95 7.47
N ASN A 50 5.41 4.76 6.17
CA ASN A 50 5.90 5.84 5.31
C ASN A 50 4.89 6.98 5.16
N TYR A 51 3.59 6.71 5.26
CA TYR A 51 2.58 7.74 5.23
C TYR A 51 2.56 8.59 6.51
N ILE A 52 2.83 7.99 7.68
CA ILE A 52 3.06 8.74 8.93
C ILE A 52 4.25 9.70 8.77
N GLU A 53 5.36 9.23 8.22
CA GLU A 53 6.51 10.11 7.95
C GLU A 53 6.18 11.17 6.88
N ALA A 54 5.30 10.86 5.92
CA ALA A 54 4.86 11.84 4.93
C ALA A 54 4.07 12.98 5.61
N ILE A 55 3.13 12.68 6.51
CA ILE A 55 2.32 13.73 7.16
C ILE A 55 3.15 14.62 8.09
N GLU A 56 4.29 14.14 8.58
CA GLU A 56 5.26 14.88 9.40
C GLU A 56 6.35 15.60 8.57
N ALA A 57 6.35 15.44 7.25
CA ALA A 57 7.39 15.97 6.37
C ALA A 57 7.48 17.50 6.42
N SER A 58 8.70 18.01 6.57
CA SER A 58 8.95 19.46 6.66
C SER A 58 8.96 20.15 5.29
N THR A 59 9.10 19.39 4.21
CA THR A 59 9.12 19.92 2.83
C THR A 59 8.21 19.15 1.89
N GLY A 60 7.73 19.83 0.84
CA GLY A 60 6.97 19.16 -0.23
C GLY A 60 7.78 18.07 -0.96
N LYS A 61 9.11 18.21 -1.04
CA LYS A 61 9.99 17.21 -1.66
C LYS A 61 10.01 15.92 -0.84
N GLU A 62 10.17 16.06 0.47
CA GLU A 62 10.16 14.94 1.43
C GLU A 62 8.80 14.24 1.44
N PHE A 63 7.70 15.02 1.53
CA PHE A 63 6.34 14.50 1.41
C PHE A 63 6.17 13.66 0.14
N THR A 64 6.55 14.21 -1.02
CA THR A 64 6.47 13.51 -2.31
C THR A 64 7.32 12.24 -2.33
N HIS A 65 8.52 12.28 -1.74
CA HIS A 65 9.41 11.12 -1.68
C HIS A 65 8.79 9.98 -0.86
N LYS A 66 8.23 10.27 0.32
CA LYS A 66 7.54 9.28 1.17
C LYS A 66 6.32 8.69 0.48
N LEU A 67 5.53 9.50 -0.23
CA LEU A 67 4.41 8.98 -1.04
C LEU A 67 4.87 8.07 -2.19
N LYS A 68 6.02 8.35 -2.82
CA LYS A 68 6.60 7.46 -3.85
C LYS A 68 6.98 6.11 -3.26
N ILE A 69 7.50 6.08 -2.02
CA ILE A 69 7.76 4.83 -1.30
C ILE A 69 6.45 4.11 -1.02
N CYS A 70 5.44 4.77 -0.46
CA CYS A 70 4.12 4.17 -0.23
C CYS A 70 3.57 3.50 -1.50
N LYS A 71 3.61 4.21 -2.64
CA LYS A 71 3.19 3.70 -3.94
C LYS A 71 3.98 2.47 -4.40
N LYS A 72 5.31 2.48 -4.21
CA LYS A 72 6.18 1.35 -4.57
C LYS A 72 5.81 0.11 -3.75
N GLU A 73 5.71 0.27 -2.43
CA GLU A 73 5.44 -0.82 -1.49
C GLU A 73 4.04 -1.41 -1.68
N THR A 74 3.03 -0.59 -1.99
CA THR A 74 1.70 -1.11 -2.35
C THR A 74 1.70 -1.86 -3.68
N LYS A 75 2.48 -1.43 -4.68
CA LYS A 75 2.64 -2.21 -5.92
C LYS A 75 3.29 -3.57 -5.67
N GLU A 76 4.29 -3.60 -4.80
CA GLU A 76 4.95 -4.83 -4.38
C GLU A 76 3.99 -5.75 -3.61
N SER A 77 3.17 -5.19 -2.72
CA SER A 77 2.11 -5.93 -2.02
C SER A 77 1.15 -6.59 -3.01
N ASN A 78 0.69 -5.87 -4.03
CA ASN A 78 -0.18 -6.42 -5.09
C ASN A 78 0.49 -7.55 -5.87
N TYR A 79 1.81 -7.47 -6.10
CA TYR A 79 2.55 -8.54 -6.74
C TYR A 79 2.58 -9.81 -5.87
N TRP A 80 2.84 -9.68 -4.56
CA TRP A 80 2.80 -10.82 -3.65
C TRP A 80 1.41 -11.43 -3.52
N LEU A 81 0.35 -10.60 -3.50
CA LEU A 81 -1.04 -11.06 -3.54
C LEU A 81 -1.35 -11.85 -4.82
N LEU A 82 -0.81 -11.42 -5.97
CA LEU A 82 -0.95 -12.14 -7.24
C LEU A 82 -0.29 -13.52 -7.15
N LEU A 83 0.95 -13.61 -6.66
CA LEU A 83 1.63 -14.90 -6.50
C LEU A 83 0.87 -15.85 -5.56
N ILE A 84 0.37 -15.34 -4.43
CA ILE A 84 -0.46 -16.11 -3.49
C ILE A 84 -1.73 -16.61 -4.18
N LYS A 85 -2.41 -15.74 -4.94
CA LYS A 85 -3.63 -16.09 -5.68
C LYS A 85 -3.37 -17.24 -6.67
N GLU A 86 -2.35 -17.11 -7.53
CA GLU A 86 -2.08 -18.07 -8.59
C GLU A 86 -1.66 -19.43 -8.02
N THR A 87 -0.81 -19.43 -6.98
CA THR A 87 -0.33 -20.66 -6.34
C THR A 87 -1.36 -21.36 -5.44
N ASN A 88 -2.43 -20.65 -5.05
CA ASN A 88 -3.53 -21.19 -4.24
C ASN A 88 -4.87 -21.15 -5.01
N SER A 89 -4.84 -21.22 -6.34
CA SER A 89 -6.00 -21.00 -7.24
C SER A 89 -7.20 -21.93 -7.01
N LYS A 90 -6.98 -23.10 -6.41
CA LYS A 90 -8.07 -24.05 -6.03
C LYS A 90 -8.84 -23.62 -4.79
N ASN A 91 -8.30 -22.71 -3.98
CA ASN A 91 -8.95 -22.19 -2.79
C ASN A 91 -9.71 -20.89 -3.13
N THR A 92 -11.02 -21.01 -3.33
CA THR A 92 -11.88 -19.89 -3.75
C THR A 92 -11.93 -18.74 -2.75
N ILE A 93 -11.81 -19.03 -1.44
CA ILE A 93 -11.76 -18.01 -0.39
C ILE A 93 -10.48 -17.18 -0.52
N VAL A 94 -9.33 -17.83 -0.68
CA VAL A 94 -8.02 -17.17 -0.88
C VAL A 94 -8.05 -16.32 -2.15
N VAL A 95 -8.55 -16.87 -3.26
CA VAL A 95 -8.65 -16.14 -4.53
C VAL A 95 -9.51 -14.88 -4.39
N SER A 96 -10.67 -14.99 -3.74
CA SER A 96 -11.58 -13.87 -3.50
C SER A 96 -10.92 -12.78 -2.65
N GLU A 97 -10.27 -13.15 -1.56
CA GLU A 97 -9.58 -12.22 -0.67
C GLU A 97 -8.38 -11.54 -1.36
N CYS A 98 -7.59 -12.28 -2.14
CA CYS A 98 -6.53 -11.69 -2.95
C CYS A 98 -7.07 -10.67 -3.94
N ASN A 99 -8.17 -10.97 -4.66
CA ASN A 99 -8.77 -10.02 -5.59
C ASN A 99 -9.27 -8.75 -4.88
N ARG A 100 -9.94 -8.90 -3.72
CA ARG A 100 -10.40 -7.78 -2.89
C ARG A 100 -9.23 -6.89 -2.43
N LEU A 101 -8.14 -7.50 -1.97
CA LEU A 101 -6.94 -6.78 -1.52
C LEU A 101 -6.21 -6.12 -2.68
N ILE A 102 -6.07 -6.77 -3.83
CA ILE A 102 -5.48 -6.18 -5.04
C ILE A 102 -6.29 -4.95 -5.49
N LEU A 103 -7.62 -5.02 -5.41
CA LEU A 103 -8.49 -3.88 -5.72
C LEU A 103 -8.22 -2.70 -4.78
N GLU A 104 -8.20 -2.92 -3.45
CA GLU A 104 -7.89 -1.86 -2.49
C GLU A 104 -6.47 -1.30 -2.69
N GLY A 105 -5.48 -2.17 -2.88
CA GLY A 105 -4.10 -1.74 -3.17
C GLY A 105 -4.02 -0.90 -4.45
N THR A 106 -4.82 -1.23 -5.47
CA THR A 106 -4.91 -0.44 -6.71
C THR A 106 -5.50 0.95 -6.47
N GLU A 107 -6.54 1.05 -5.63
CA GLU A 107 -7.12 2.34 -5.25
C GLU A 107 -6.13 3.19 -4.43
N LEU A 108 -5.40 2.58 -3.49
CA LEU A 108 -4.32 3.26 -2.74
C LEU A 108 -3.22 3.77 -3.69
N ILE A 109 -2.81 2.98 -4.68
CA ILE A 109 -1.84 3.40 -5.72
C ILE A 109 -2.35 4.61 -6.51
N LYS A 110 -3.64 4.66 -6.87
CA LYS A 110 -4.24 5.81 -7.56
C LYS A 110 -4.21 7.05 -6.68
N ILE A 111 -4.58 6.92 -5.40
CA ILE A 111 -4.54 8.02 -4.42
C ILE A 111 -3.13 8.59 -4.29
N PHE A 112 -2.12 7.73 -4.13
CA PHE A 112 -0.73 8.16 -4.05
C PHE A 112 -0.27 8.84 -5.35
N SER A 113 -0.64 8.29 -6.50
CA SER A 113 -0.28 8.86 -7.81
C SER A 113 -0.83 10.27 -7.99
N SER A 114 -2.12 10.47 -7.71
CA SER A 114 -2.75 11.79 -7.78
C SER A 114 -2.11 12.77 -6.79
N SER A 115 -1.85 12.33 -5.55
CA SER A 115 -1.23 13.17 -4.52
C SER A 115 0.20 13.59 -4.87
N ILE A 116 0.99 12.69 -5.45
CA ILE A 116 2.35 12.98 -5.95
C ILE A 116 2.30 14.05 -7.06
N ILE A 117 1.43 13.87 -8.06
CA ILE A 117 1.29 14.81 -9.19
C ILE A 117 0.91 16.20 -8.69
N THR A 118 -0.07 16.29 -7.79
CA THR A 118 -0.49 17.55 -7.18
C THR A 118 0.64 18.21 -6.40
N SER A 119 1.37 17.44 -5.58
CA SER A 119 2.49 17.97 -4.79
C SER A 119 3.61 18.52 -5.68
N GLU A 120 4.02 17.76 -6.71
CA GLU A 120 5.08 18.19 -7.65
C GLU A 120 4.68 19.45 -8.43
N ARG A 121 3.41 19.56 -8.85
CA ARG A 121 2.88 20.77 -9.49
C ARG A 121 2.98 21.98 -8.57
N ASN A 122 2.58 21.84 -7.31
CA ASN A 122 2.60 22.94 -6.33
C ASN A 122 4.04 23.39 -6.02
N GLN A 123 5.00 22.45 -5.97
CA GLN A 123 6.42 22.77 -5.80
C GLN A 123 6.96 23.59 -6.98
N LYS A 124 6.64 23.19 -8.22
CA LYS A 124 7.05 23.95 -9.42
C LYS A 124 6.48 25.37 -9.44
N LEU A 125 5.24 25.56 -8.97
CA LEU A 125 4.62 26.89 -8.88
C LEU A 125 5.28 27.79 -7.83
N LYS A 126 5.67 27.23 -6.67
CA LYS A 126 6.40 27.98 -5.62
C LYS A 126 7.78 28.43 -6.09
N ASN A 127 8.50 27.59 -6.83
CA ASN A 127 9.86 27.91 -7.32
C ASN A 127 9.89 28.93 -8.47
N ARG A 128 8.73 29.31 -9.03
CA ARG A 128 8.59 30.31 -10.11
C ARG A 128 8.25 31.70 -9.58
N LYS A 129 7.94 31.82 -8.29
CA LYS A 129 7.72 33.08 -7.57
C LYS A 129 8.98 33.44 -6.81
#